data_AF-A0A117PGY4-F1
#
_entry.id   AF-A0A117PGY4-F1
#
_cell.length_a   1.000
_cell.length_b   1.000
_cell.length_c   1.000
_cell.angle_alpha   90.00
_cell.angle_beta   90.00
_cell.angle_gamma   90.00
#
_symmetry.space_group_name_H-M   'P 1'
#
loop_
_entity.id
_entity.type
_entity.pdbx_description
1 polymer ?
#
loop_
_entity_poly.entity_id
_entity_poly.type
_entity_poly.pdbx_seq_one_letter_code
_entity_poly.pdbx_strand_id
1 'polypeptide(L)'
;MAQAMPEVQHAEPGRSEDASQAKTRYGEPHTWLASEELLVRLGQRFADTAIKALRLWELDPEPGGDPGPRQLQWVHAMLLHLPHLTDEVKEKARAVVRHVRPRTRSRWDYADFRTQQNDKRLAELRAAVERILADPSTASRESALGDPKQVTVRDLANAPDEALRDYLNRHADDDLVEKTLLSFAWRSYRSGLSFSDVLARHSAPEAALLQITMDLRRRLGGGPNLRETWTREVLALPNCTPELVRALPAWSALTVGGARHGTAHTTVASTVLIALSNDDDAWSRFATSPASYSGPTAWLRLGDVLQAAAKGEEWPKPPNTR
;
A
#
# COMPACT_ATOMS: atom_id res chain seq x y z
N MET A 1 -39.42 -64.44 22.87
CA MET A 1 -38.32 -64.58 23.84
C MET A 1 -37.04 -64.90 23.06
N ALA A 2 -35.95 -64.18 23.37
CA ALA A 2 -34.55 -64.33 22.91
C ALA A 2 -34.30 -64.18 21.38
N GLN A 3 -33.84 -63.02 20.91
CA GLN A 3 -32.44 -62.57 20.79
C GLN A 3 -31.58 -63.41 19.84
N ALA A 4 -31.21 -62.81 18.70
CA ALA A 4 -29.89 -62.91 18.10
C ALA A 4 -29.65 -61.64 17.25
N MET A 5 -28.74 -60.78 17.70
CA MET A 5 -28.20 -59.66 16.92
C MET A 5 -27.31 -60.21 15.81
N PRO A 6 -27.36 -59.67 14.57
CA PRO A 6 -26.30 -59.89 13.61
C PRO A 6 -25.21 -58.82 13.73
N GLU A 7 -23.99 -59.36 13.79
CA GLU A 7 -22.67 -58.80 13.53
C GLU A 7 -22.58 -57.40 12.90
N VAL A 8 -21.81 -56.55 13.58
CA VAL A 8 -21.15 -55.38 13.03
C VAL A 8 -20.06 -55.86 12.08
N GLN A 9 -20.33 -55.83 10.77
CA GLN A 9 -19.28 -55.88 9.76
C GLN A 9 -18.76 -54.47 9.48
N HIS A 10 -17.44 -54.34 9.57
CA HIS A 10 -16.66 -53.14 9.32
C HIS A 10 -17.00 -52.53 7.95
N ALA A 11 -17.58 -51.34 7.95
CA ALA A 11 -17.60 -50.48 6.77
C ALA A 11 -16.23 -49.82 6.63
N GLU A 12 -15.61 -50.04 5.47
CA GLU A 12 -14.38 -49.39 5.01
C GLU A 12 -14.49 -47.86 5.14
N PRO A 13 -13.39 -47.15 5.44
CA PRO A 13 -13.37 -45.70 5.39
C PRO A 13 -13.54 -45.27 3.93
N GLY A 14 -14.77 -44.85 3.61
CA GLY A 14 -15.13 -44.21 2.36
C GLY A 14 -14.17 -43.07 2.07
N ARG A 15 -13.55 -43.17 0.89
CA ARG A 15 -12.89 -42.14 0.09
C ARG A 15 -13.10 -40.73 0.64
N SER A 16 -11.98 -40.10 1.02
CA SER A 16 -11.83 -38.65 1.07
C SER A 16 -12.52 -38.06 -0.16
N GLU A 17 -13.69 -37.47 0.04
CA GLU A 17 -14.28 -36.58 -0.94
C GLU A 17 -13.24 -35.52 -1.28
N ASP A 18 -13.05 -35.38 -2.58
CA ASP A 18 -12.02 -34.60 -3.22
C ASP A 18 -12.13 -33.14 -2.74
N ALA A 19 -11.16 -32.68 -1.93
CA ALA A 19 -11.10 -31.31 -1.43
C ALA A 19 -10.96 -30.26 -2.57
N SER A 20 -10.81 -30.73 -3.81
CA SER A 20 -10.88 -29.94 -5.04
C SER A 20 -12.31 -29.57 -5.45
N GLN A 21 -13.34 -30.33 -5.06
CA GLN A 21 -14.74 -30.04 -5.42
C GLN A 21 -15.48 -29.13 -4.42
N ALA A 22 -14.98 -28.97 -3.19
CA ALA A 22 -15.59 -28.10 -2.19
C ALA A 22 -15.26 -26.60 -2.34
N LYS A 23 -14.34 -26.23 -3.25
CA LYS A 23 -13.92 -24.83 -3.45
C LYS A 23 -14.79 -24.02 -4.42
N THR A 24 -15.76 -24.63 -5.09
CA THR A 24 -16.48 -23.99 -6.20
C THR A 24 -17.74 -23.21 -5.81
N ARG A 25 -17.97 -22.88 -4.52
CA ARG A 25 -19.19 -22.15 -4.09
C ARG A 25 -18.99 -20.79 -3.41
N TYR A 26 -17.76 -20.32 -3.26
CA TYR A 26 -17.51 -18.94 -2.85
C TYR A 26 -16.38 -18.33 -3.67
N GLY A 27 -16.74 -17.43 -4.60
CA GLY A 27 -15.80 -16.50 -5.19
C GLY A 27 -15.39 -16.77 -6.64
N GLU A 28 -16.34 -17.02 -7.55
CA GLU A 28 -16.13 -16.43 -8.87
C GLU A 28 -16.30 -14.91 -8.72
N PRO A 29 -15.27 -14.10 -9.05
CA PRO A 29 -15.39 -12.65 -9.01
C PRO A 29 -16.49 -12.26 -9.98
N HIS A 30 -17.66 -11.90 -9.44
CA HIS A 30 -18.71 -11.33 -10.26
C HIS A 30 -18.15 -10.01 -10.80
N THR A 31 -17.91 -9.97 -12.10
CA THR A 31 -17.53 -8.74 -12.79
C THR A 31 -18.78 -7.88 -12.83
N TRP A 32 -18.97 -7.06 -11.79
CA TRP A 32 -19.98 -6.00 -11.79
C TRP A 32 -19.56 -4.98 -12.85
N LEU A 33 -19.84 -5.27 -14.13
CA LEU A 33 -19.59 -4.38 -15.26
C LEU A 33 -20.72 -3.35 -15.32
N ALA A 34 -20.84 -2.53 -14.26
CA ALA A 34 -21.56 -1.28 -14.41
C ALA A 34 -20.73 -0.40 -15.36
N SER A 35 -21.33 0.03 -16.48
CA SER A 35 -20.66 0.98 -17.36
C SER A 35 -20.31 2.25 -16.58
N GLU A 36 -19.24 2.95 -16.98
CA GLU A 36 -18.84 4.20 -16.35
C GLU A 36 -19.99 5.22 -16.34
N GLU A 37 -20.77 5.29 -17.42
CA GLU A 37 -21.99 6.08 -17.51
C GLU A 37 -23.05 5.69 -16.47
N LEU A 38 -23.21 4.39 -16.18
CA LEU A 38 -24.12 3.93 -15.14
C LEU A 38 -23.63 4.34 -13.76
N LEU A 39 -22.32 4.25 -13.49
CA LEU A 39 -21.72 4.69 -12.22
C LEU A 39 -21.85 6.20 -12.01
N VAL A 40 -21.66 7.00 -13.07
CA VAL A 40 -21.85 8.45 -13.02
C VAL A 40 -23.31 8.79 -12.72
N ARG A 41 -24.27 8.17 -13.42
CA ARG A 41 -25.72 8.37 -13.18
C ARG A 41 -26.13 7.95 -11.76
N LEU A 42 -25.61 6.83 -11.26
CA LEU A 42 -25.88 6.38 -9.90
C LEU A 42 -25.27 7.33 -8.86
N GLY A 43 -24.06 7.82 -9.10
CA GLY A 43 -23.41 8.83 -8.27
C GLY A 43 -24.20 10.13 -8.20
N GLN A 44 -24.66 10.65 -9.34
CA GLN A 44 -25.52 11.85 -9.40
C GLN A 44 -26.84 11.63 -8.65
N ARG A 45 -27.52 10.50 -8.90
CA ARG A 45 -28.78 10.18 -8.19
C ARG A 45 -28.59 10.05 -6.68
N PHE A 46 -27.46 9.49 -6.26
CA PHE A 46 -27.08 9.46 -4.85
C PHE A 46 -26.89 10.89 -4.30
N ALA A 47 -26.11 11.73 -4.99
CA ALA A 47 -25.84 13.10 -4.58
C ALA A 47 -27.13 13.93 -4.43
N ASP A 48 -28.04 13.83 -5.40
CA ASP A 48 -29.35 14.50 -5.36
C ASP A 48 -30.19 14.05 -4.16
N THR A 49 -30.15 12.76 -3.84
CA THR A 49 -30.86 12.19 -2.69
C THR A 49 -30.20 12.60 -1.38
N ALA A 50 -28.86 12.62 -1.33
CA ALA A 50 -28.09 13.03 -0.18
C ALA A 50 -28.25 14.54 0.11
N ILE A 51 -28.42 15.40 -0.89
CA ILE A 51 -28.79 16.82 -0.67
C ILE A 51 -30.13 16.90 0.06
N LYS A 52 -31.14 16.13 -0.37
CA LYS A 52 -32.45 16.12 0.30
C LYS A 52 -32.31 15.67 1.75
N ALA A 53 -31.53 14.63 2.00
CA ALA A 53 -31.22 14.16 3.36
C ALA A 53 -30.46 15.21 4.17
N LEU A 54 -29.47 15.89 3.59
CA LEU A 54 -28.71 16.97 4.24
C LEU A 54 -29.61 18.15 4.60
N ARG A 55 -30.59 18.48 3.75
CA ARG A 55 -31.57 19.53 4.04
C ARG A 55 -32.47 19.18 5.23
N LEU A 56 -32.79 17.91 5.40
CA LEU A 56 -33.55 17.39 6.54
C LEU A 56 -32.67 17.05 7.75
N TRP A 57 -31.35 17.17 7.61
CA TRP A 57 -30.43 16.89 8.69
C TRP A 57 -30.51 17.98 9.76
N GLU A 58 -30.76 17.54 10.98
CA GLU A 58 -30.80 18.35 12.19
C GLU A 58 -29.80 17.80 13.21
N LEU A 59 -29.37 18.67 14.12
CA LEU A 59 -28.50 18.31 15.21
C LEU A 59 -29.29 17.43 16.19
N ASP A 60 -28.83 16.21 16.45
CA ASP A 60 -29.39 15.39 17.53
C ASP A 60 -28.85 15.92 18.88
N PRO A 61 -29.72 16.44 19.78
CA PRO A 61 -29.29 16.96 21.07
C PRO A 61 -28.83 15.87 22.04
N GLU A 62 -29.24 14.60 21.83
CA GLU A 62 -28.82 13.47 22.64
C GLU A 62 -28.25 12.36 21.75
N PRO A 63 -26.97 12.43 21.35
CA PRO A 63 -26.40 11.43 20.46
C PRO A 63 -26.34 10.08 21.18
N GLY A 64 -27.31 9.22 20.90
CA GLY A 64 -27.41 7.84 21.42
C GLY A 64 -26.34 6.88 20.90
N GLY A 65 -25.27 7.39 20.30
CA GLY A 65 -24.18 6.59 19.72
C GLY A 65 -22.90 7.39 19.50
N ASP A 66 -21.77 6.67 19.50
CA ASP A 66 -20.45 7.25 19.27
C ASP A 66 -20.33 7.83 17.84
N PRO A 67 -19.77 9.05 17.68
CA PRO A 67 -19.49 9.60 16.36
C PRO A 67 -18.49 8.70 15.63
N GLY A 68 -18.87 8.25 14.45
CA GLY A 68 -18.11 7.26 13.68
C GLY A 68 -17.92 7.67 12.22
N PRO A 69 -16.94 7.08 11.50
CA PRO A 69 -16.64 7.42 10.10
C PRO A 69 -17.86 7.36 9.17
N ARG A 70 -18.81 6.45 9.45
CA ARG A 70 -20.04 6.28 8.65
C ARG A 70 -20.90 7.55 8.61
N GLN A 71 -20.89 8.37 9.67
CA GLN A 71 -21.67 9.61 9.74
C GLN A 71 -21.14 10.71 8.81
N LEU A 72 -19.86 10.67 8.42
CA LEU A 72 -19.28 11.59 7.43
C LEU A 72 -19.12 10.96 6.04
N GLN A 73 -19.23 9.63 5.93
CA GLN A 73 -18.94 8.92 4.68
C GLN A 73 -19.93 9.27 3.58
N TRP A 74 -21.20 9.43 3.91
CA TRP A 74 -22.23 9.83 2.96
C TRP A 74 -22.09 11.29 2.54
N VAL A 75 -21.64 12.19 3.43
CA VAL A 75 -21.36 13.60 3.11
C VAL A 75 -20.20 13.68 2.14
N HIS A 76 -19.11 12.96 2.41
CA HIS A 76 -17.97 12.89 1.51
C HIS A 76 -18.36 12.36 0.13
N ALA A 77 -19.09 11.24 0.08
CA ALA A 77 -19.57 10.66 -1.18
C ALA A 77 -20.50 11.61 -1.95
N MET A 78 -21.37 12.35 -1.25
CA MET A 78 -22.24 13.34 -1.87
C MET A 78 -21.42 14.45 -2.52
N LEU A 79 -20.45 15.02 -1.80
CA LEU A 79 -19.63 16.12 -2.31
C LEU A 79 -18.81 15.73 -3.55
N LEU A 80 -18.37 14.47 -3.66
CA LEU A 80 -17.64 13.95 -4.84
C LEU A 80 -18.50 13.82 -6.10
N HIS A 81 -19.83 13.74 -5.94
CA HIS A 81 -20.76 13.50 -7.05
C HIS A 81 -21.62 14.72 -7.39
N LEU A 82 -21.40 15.85 -6.72
CA LEU A 82 -22.07 17.11 -7.02
C LEU A 82 -21.29 17.91 -8.07
N PRO A 83 -21.93 18.27 -9.21
CA PRO A 83 -21.27 19.09 -10.22
C PRO A 83 -21.00 20.51 -9.73
N HIS A 84 -21.85 21.05 -8.86
CA HIS A 84 -21.73 22.39 -8.30
C HIS A 84 -22.14 22.41 -6.82
N LEU A 85 -21.27 22.96 -5.96
CA LEU A 85 -21.55 23.13 -4.53
C LEU A 85 -22.14 24.52 -4.26
N THR A 86 -23.43 24.55 -3.93
CA THR A 86 -24.10 25.78 -3.46
C THR A 86 -23.65 26.12 -2.03
N ASP A 87 -23.73 27.40 -1.66
CA ASP A 87 -23.33 27.84 -0.31
C ASP A 87 -24.21 27.25 0.80
N GLU A 88 -25.50 26.99 0.51
CA GLU A 88 -26.42 26.27 1.39
C GLU A 88 -25.89 24.85 1.72
N VAL A 89 -25.46 24.10 0.70
CA VAL A 89 -24.90 22.75 0.86
C VAL A 89 -23.57 22.82 1.64
N LYS A 90 -22.73 23.82 1.36
CA LYS A 90 -21.47 24.00 2.09
C LYS A 90 -21.71 24.26 3.57
N GLU A 91 -22.62 25.17 3.91
CA GLU A 91 -22.92 25.49 5.31
C GLU A 91 -23.50 24.30 6.07
N LYS A 92 -24.45 23.58 5.47
CA LYS A 92 -25.00 22.36 6.10
C LYS A 92 -23.95 21.27 6.26
N ALA A 93 -23.10 21.02 5.25
CA ALA A 93 -22.01 20.06 5.37
C ALA A 93 -21.00 20.45 6.46
N ARG A 94 -20.66 21.75 6.58
CA ARG A 94 -19.84 22.29 7.69
C ARG A 94 -20.51 22.08 9.04
N ALA A 95 -21.84 22.17 9.14
CA ALA A 95 -22.58 21.88 10.36
C ALA A 95 -22.43 20.39 10.76
N VAL A 96 -22.58 19.47 9.81
CA VAL A 96 -22.36 18.02 10.06
C VAL A 96 -20.92 17.76 10.51
N VAL A 97 -19.92 18.30 9.82
CA VAL A 97 -18.51 18.13 10.20
C VAL A 97 -18.22 18.69 11.59
N ARG A 98 -18.78 19.86 11.93
CA ARG A 98 -18.62 20.45 13.27
C ARG A 98 -19.25 19.60 14.35
N HIS A 99 -20.32 18.87 14.05
CA HIS A 99 -21.00 17.98 14.98
C HIS A 99 -20.28 16.63 15.13
N VAL A 100 -19.84 16.01 14.03
CA VAL A 100 -19.11 14.73 14.07
C VAL A 100 -17.64 14.96 14.40
N ARG A 101 -17.36 15.18 15.69
CA ARG A 101 -15.99 15.33 16.21
C ARG A 101 -15.49 14.03 16.84
N PRO A 102 -14.19 13.72 16.71
CA PRO A 102 -13.57 12.70 17.54
C PRO A 102 -13.80 13.00 19.02
N ARG A 103 -14.08 11.96 19.80
CA ARG A 103 -14.24 12.10 21.25
C ARG A 103 -12.93 12.63 21.84
N THR A 104 -12.99 13.68 22.65
CA THR A 104 -11.83 14.12 23.43
C THR A 104 -11.56 13.06 24.48
N ARG A 105 -10.56 12.20 24.24
CA ARG A 105 -10.16 11.16 25.20
C ARG A 105 -9.20 11.71 26.23
N SER A 106 -9.34 11.23 27.45
CA SER A 106 -8.33 11.45 28.49
C SER A 106 -7.03 10.75 28.09
N ARG A 107 -5.89 11.27 28.55
CA ARG A 107 -4.56 10.65 28.36
C ARG A 107 -4.49 9.21 28.90
N TRP A 108 -5.43 8.85 29.78
CA TRP A 108 -5.50 7.56 30.46
C TRP A 108 -6.53 6.60 29.87
N ASP A 109 -7.28 7.01 28.83
CA ASP A 109 -8.25 6.14 28.16
C ASP A 109 -7.53 5.25 27.13
N TYR A 110 -7.42 3.96 27.43
CA TYR A 110 -6.94 2.97 26.46
C TYR A 110 -8.07 2.65 25.46
N ALA A 111 -7.87 3.05 24.21
CA ALA A 111 -8.75 2.67 23.10
C ALA A 111 -8.31 1.33 22.52
N ASP A 112 -9.26 0.45 22.22
CA ASP A 112 -8.96 -0.75 21.44
C ASP A 112 -8.51 -0.36 20.01
N PHE A 113 -7.85 -1.32 19.32
CA PHE A 113 -7.31 -1.09 17.98
C PHE A 113 -8.37 -0.62 16.97
N ARG A 114 -9.59 -1.19 17.05
CA ARG A 114 -10.71 -0.86 16.15
C ARG A 114 -11.17 0.59 16.35
N THR A 115 -11.19 1.04 17.59
CA THR A 115 -11.55 2.38 17.99
C THR A 115 -10.50 3.38 17.50
N GLN A 116 -9.22 3.07 17.71
CA GLN A 116 -8.11 3.89 17.18
C GLN A 116 -8.14 4.01 15.65
N GLN A 117 -8.43 2.89 14.96
CA GLN A 117 -8.58 2.88 13.50
C GLN A 117 -9.80 3.71 13.04
N ASN A 118 -10.90 3.64 13.78
CA ASN A 118 -12.09 4.45 13.51
C ASN A 118 -11.85 5.94 13.72
N ASP A 119 -11.13 6.34 14.77
CA ASP A 119 -10.82 7.76 15.00
C ASP A 119 -9.89 8.31 13.92
N LYS A 120 -8.87 7.52 13.54
CA LYS A 120 -7.97 7.88 12.45
C LYS A 120 -8.75 8.07 11.15
N ARG A 121 -9.61 7.09 10.82
CA ARG A 121 -10.46 7.16 9.61
C ARG A 121 -11.44 8.32 9.67
N LEU A 122 -11.98 8.65 10.85
CA LEU A 122 -12.86 9.79 11.04
C LEU A 122 -12.11 11.11 10.83
N ALA A 123 -10.89 11.23 11.37
CA ALA A 123 -10.04 12.41 11.18
C ALA A 123 -9.65 12.63 9.71
N GLU A 124 -9.25 11.56 9.02
CA GLU A 124 -8.94 11.58 7.59
C GLU A 124 -10.15 12.01 6.75
N LEU A 125 -11.32 11.43 7.02
CA LEU A 125 -12.55 11.71 6.31
C LEU A 125 -13.03 13.15 6.56
N ARG A 126 -12.89 13.64 7.79
CA ARG A 126 -13.17 15.03 8.14
C ARG A 126 -12.26 16.00 7.39
N ALA A 127 -10.95 15.74 7.37
CA ALA A 127 -10.00 16.57 6.62
C ALA A 127 -10.30 16.57 5.11
N ALA A 128 -10.71 15.43 4.55
CA ALA A 128 -11.11 15.34 3.15
C ALA A 128 -12.36 16.18 2.85
N VAL A 129 -13.39 16.10 3.69
CA VAL A 129 -14.61 16.92 3.56
C VAL A 129 -14.30 18.41 3.71
N GLU A 130 -13.51 18.81 4.71
CA GLU A 130 -13.13 20.21 4.92
C GLU A 130 -12.36 20.78 3.72
N ARG A 131 -11.48 19.98 3.09
CA ARG A 131 -10.75 20.35 1.87
C ARG A 131 -11.69 20.58 0.69
N ILE A 132 -12.63 19.66 0.45
CA ILE A 132 -13.64 19.78 -0.61
C ILE A 132 -14.53 21.02 -0.40
N LEU A 133 -14.88 21.33 0.85
CA LEU A 133 -15.70 22.49 1.19
C LEU A 133 -14.94 23.83 1.08
N ALA A 134 -13.61 23.82 1.22
CA ALA A 134 -12.77 24.99 1.03
C ALA A 134 -12.49 25.26 -0.45
N ASP A 135 -12.24 24.19 -1.20
CA ASP A 135 -11.98 24.24 -2.64
C ASP A 135 -12.77 23.13 -3.36
N PRO A 136 -13.94 23.46 -3.94
CA PRO A 136 -14.76 22.51 -4.70
C PRO A 136 -14.04 21.89 -5.89
N SER A 137 -12.96 22.51 -6.40
CA SER A 137 -12.17 21.91 -7.48
C SER A 137 -11.50 20.61 -7.03
N THR A 138 -11.23 20.43 -5.73
CA THR A 138 -10.73 19.17 -5.14
C THR A 138 -11.78 18.06 -5.06
N ALA A 139 -13.06 18.40 -5.25
CA ALA A 139 -14.19 17.45 -5.24
C ALA A 139 -14.33 16.67 -6.53
N SER A 140 -13.76 17.16 -7.64
CA SER A 140 -13.85 16.44 -8.91
C SER A 140 -13.17 15.08 -8.77
N ARG A 141 -13.80 14.04 -9.29
CA ARG A 141 -13.18 12.73 -9.52
C ARG A 141 -11.84 12.86 -10.27
N GLU A 142 -11.69 13.93 -11.03
CA GLU A 142 -10.48 14.30 -11.78
C GLU A 142 -9.44 15.06 -10.92
N SER A 143 -9.74 15.56 -9.73
CA SER A 143 -8.82 16.46 -8.99
C SER A 143 -8.36 15.95 -7.63
N ALA A 144 -8.73 14.72 -7.24
CA ALA A 144 -8.59 14.25 -5.86
C ALA A 144 -7.16 14.26 -5.29
N LEU A 145 -6.13 14.21 -6.15
CA LEU A 145 -4.71 14.24 -5.76
C LEU A 145 -4.06 15.62 -5.93
N GLY A 146 -4.78 16.61 -6.48
CA GLY A 146 -4.29 17.98 -6.67
C GLY A 146 -3.19 18.09 -7.72
N ASP A 147 -2.34 19.12 -7.60
CA ASP A 147 -1.20 19.39 -8.49
C ASP A 147 -0.12 18.30 -8.35
N PRO A 148 0.34 17.65 -9.45
CA PRO A 148 1.37 16.61 -9.41
C PRO A 148 2.70 17.08 -8.82
N LYS A 149 2.97 18.39 -8.85
CA LYS A 149 4.18 18.94 -8.22
C LYS A 149 4.09 18.99 -6.70
N GLN A 150 2.88 19.06 -6.15
CA GLN A 150 2.63 19.20 -4.72
C GLN A 150 2.26 17.88 -4.03
N VAL A 151 1.86 16.86 -4.80
CA VAL A 151 1.49 15.55 -4.25
C VAL A 151 2.70 14.86 -3.61
N THR A 152 2.50 14.31 -2.41
CA THR A 152 3.56 13.59 -1.68
C THR A 152 3.46 12.08 -1.89
N VAL A 153 4.57 11.36 -1.69
CA VAL A 153 4.61 9.87 -1.71
C VAL A 153 3.54 9.26 -0.79
N ARG A 154 3.28 9.90 0.35
CA ARG A 154 2.30 9.44 1.34
C ARG A 154 0.86 9.64 0.88
N ASP A 155 0.58 10.71 0.15
CA ASP A 155 -0.75 10.94 -0.43
C ASP A 155 -1.05 9.87 -1.48
N LEU A 156 -0.07 9.59 -2.36
CA LEU A 156 -0.16 8.54 -3.37
C LEU A 156 -0.32 7.14 -2.75
N ALA A 157 0.37 6.86 -1.63
CA ALA A 157 0.27 5.58 -0.92
C ALA A 157 -1.16 5.30 -0.41
N ASN A 158 -1.87 6.35 0.01
CA ASN A 158 -3.24 6.26 0.51
C ASN A 158 -4.30 6.32 -0.60
N ALA A 159 -3.91 6.69 -1.82
CA ALA A 159 -4.81 6.78 -2.96
C ALA A 159 -5.34 5.39 -3.38
N PRO A 160 -6.64 5.28 -3.71
CA PRO A 160 -7.19 4.11 -4.40
C PRO A 160 -6.48 3.84 -5.73
N ASP A 161 -6.34 2.57 -6.12
CA ASP A 161 -5.57 2.18 -7.30
C ASP A 161 -6.16 2.75 -8.60
N GLU A 162 -7.48 2.82 -8.71
CA GLU A 162 -8.19 3.44 -9.85
C GLU A 162 -7.89 4.93 -9.96
N ALA A 163 -8.01 5.67 -8.86
CA ALA A 163 -7.74 7.10 -8.81
C ALA A 163 -6.27 7.42 -9.15
N LEU A 164 -5.34 6.59 -8.69
CA LEU A 164 -3.92 6.73 -8.98
C LEU A 164 -3.60 6.43 -10.45
N ARG A 165 -4.24 5.40 -11.03
CA ARG A 165 -4.10 5.07 -12.46
C ARG A 165 -4.60 6.21 -13.34
N ASP A 166 -5.79 6.73 -13.05
CA ASP A 166 -6.38 7.84 -13.81
C ASP A 166 -5.56 9.12 -13.66
N TYR A 167 -4.98 9.35 -12.48
CA TYR A 167 -4.08 10.47 -12.24
C TYR A 167 -2.79 10.37 -13.06
N LEU A 168 -2.14 9.21 -13.08
CA LEU A 168 -0.96 8.96 -13.91
C LEU A 168 -1.27 9.02 -15.42
N ASN A 169 -2.49 8.67 -15.84
CA ASN A 169 -2.87 8.77 -17.26
C ASN A 169 -3.01 10.23 -17.72
N ARG A 170 -3.39 11.14 -16.81
CA ARG A 170 -3.61 12.55 -17.13
C ARG A 170 -2.34 13.39 -17.00
N HIS A 171 -1.37 12.92 -16.23
CA HIS A 171 -0.11 13.60 -15.99
C HIS A 171 1.07 12.73 -16.41
N ALA A 172 1.61 13.00 -17.60
CA ALA A 172 2.86 12.42 -18.09
C ALA A 172 4.05 13.17 -17.50
N ASP A 173 4.40 12.86 -16.26
CA ASP A 173 5.54 13.45 -15.54
C ASP A 173 6.34 12.34 -14.85
N ASP A 174 7.64 12.28 -15.16
CA ASP A 174 8.57 11.30 -14.60
C ASP A 174 8.69 11.44 -13.07
N ASP A 175 8.70 12.66 -12.52
CA ASP A 175 8.76 12.88 -11.07
C ASP A 175 7.54 12.28 -10.35
N LEU A 176 6.36 12.37 -10.98
CA LEU A 176 5.15 11.74 -10.47
C LEU A 176 5.24 10.22 -10.53
N VAL A 177 5.80 9.66 -11.60
CA VAL A 177 6.06 8.21 -11.72
C VAL A 177 7.00 7.76 -10.60
N GLU A 178 8.12 8.47 -10.37
CA GLU A 178 9.08 8.14 -9.29
C GLU A 178 8.42 8.21 -7.91
N LYS A 179 7.66 9.28 -7.60
CA LYS A 179 6.88 9.39 -6.35
C LYS A 179 5.88 8.25 -6.19
N THR A 180 5.26 7.83 -7.29
CA THR A 180 4.30 6.74 -7.27
C THR A 180 4.98 5.40 -6.99
N LEU A 181 6.13 5.12 -7.61
CA LEU A 181 6.94 3.93 -7.31
C LEU A 181 7.33 3.89 -5.83
N LEU A 182 7.80 5.01 -5.27
CA LEU A 182 8.13 5.11 -3.85
C LEU A 182 6.92 4.84 -2.94
N SER A 183 5.69 5.08 -3.41
CA SER A 183 4.47 4.85 -2.64
C SER A 183 4.19 3.36 -2.39
N PHE A 184 4.68 2.46 -3.25
CA PHE A 184 4.55 1.01 -3.07
C PHE A 184 5.27 0.53 -1.80
N ALA A 185 6.37 1.18 -1.42
CA ALA A 185 7.08 0.84 -0.19
C ALA A 185 6.24 1.09 1.08
N TRP A 186 5.27 2.01 1.03
CA TRP A 186 4.39 2.35 2.15
C TRP A 186 3.16 1.44 2.25
N ARG A 187 2.80 0.75 1.16
CA ARG A 187 1.61 -0.08 1.08
C ARG A 187 1.97 -1.40 0.43
N SER A 188 2.17 -2.42 1.25
CA SER A 188 2.64 -3.76 0.85
C SER A 188 1.69 -4.55 -0.05
N TYR A 189 0.51 -4.01 -0.40
CA TYR A 189 -0.41 -4.67 -1.31
C TYR A 189 -1.30 -3.68 -2.08
N ARG A 190 -1.17 -3.71 -3.42
CA ARG A 190 -2.08 -3.09 -4.38
C ARG A 190 -2.61 -4.19 -5.31
N SER A 191 -3.93 -4.29 -5.45
CA SER A 191 -4.56 -5.33 -6.27
C SER A 191 -4.81 -4.87 -7.70
N GLY A 192 -4.87 -3.56 -7.93
CA GLY A 192 -5.20 -2.96 -9.22
C GLY A 192 -4.04 -2.28 -9.92
N LEU A 193 -2.89 -2.06 -9.28
CA LEU A 193 -1.77 -1.35 -9.89
C LEU A 193 -0.47 -2.08 -9.58
N SER A 194 0.24 -2.54 -10.61
CA SER A 194 1.52 -3.22 -10.43
C SER A 194 2.69 -2.24 -10.46
N PHE A 195 3.76 -2.57 -9.75
CA PHE A 195 4.99 -1.78 -9.72
C PHE A 195 5.63 -1.68 -11.12
N SER A 196 5.62 -2.79 -11.88
CA SER A 196 6.14 -2.83 -13.25
C SER A 196 5.36 -1.93 -14.22
N ASP A 197 4.03 -1.87 -14.10
CA ASP A 197 3.20 -1.05 -15.00
C ASP A 197 3.41 0.44 -14.76
N VAL A 198 3.67 0.83 -13.50
CA VAL A 198 4.02 2.22 -13.17
C VAL A 198 5.41 2.55 -13.69
N LEU A 199 6.38 1.66 -13.48
CA LEU A 199 7.76 1.85 -13.93
C LEU A 199 7.86 2.01 -15.45
N ALA A 200 7.09 1.24 -16.21
CA ALA A 200 7.07 1.28 -17.67
C ALA A 200 6.59 2.64 -18.25
N ARG A 201 5.98 3.50 -17.43
CA ARG A 201 5.54 4.85 -17.85
C ARG A 201 6.65 5.88 -17.79
N HIS A 202 7.75 5.59 -17.10
CA HIS A 202 8.89 6.49 -17.00
C HIS A 202 9.62 6.58 -18.34
N SER A 203 10.13 7.76 -18.71
CA SER A 203 10.86 7.93 -19.98
C SER A 203 12.15 7.09 -20.06
N ALA A 204 12.80 6.86 -18.92
CA ALA A 204 13.99 6.02 -18.76
C ALA A 204 13.86 5.03 -17.56
N PRO A 205 13.10 3.92 -17.70
CA PRO A 205 12.70 3.07 -16.57
C PRO A 205 13.87 2.46 -15.80
N GLU A 206 14.82 1.84 -16.48
CA GLU A 206 15.94 1.13 -15.84
C GLU A 206 16.88 2.09 -15.10
N ALA A 207 17.20 3.22 -15.74
CA ALA A 207 18.05 4.25 -15.15
C ALA A 207 17.39 4.90 -13.92
N ALA A 208 16.09 5.21 -14.00
CA ALA A 208 15.34 5.76 -12.88
C ALA A 208 15.29 4.79 -11.70
N LEU A 209 14.99 3.52 -11.95
CA LEU A 209 14.92 2.52 -10.88
C LEU A 209 16.25 2.34 -10.16
N LEU A 210 17.35 2.30 -10.91
CA LEU A 210 18.70 2.24 -10.34
C LEU A 210 19.00 3.48 -9.50
N GLN A 211 18.73 4.68 -10.03
CA GLN A 211 18.98 5.94 -9.35
C GLN A 211 18.16 6.06 -8.06
N ILE A 212 16.86 5.74 -8.11
CA ILE A 212 15.98 5.74 -6.95
C ILE A 212 16.50 4.76 -5.89
N THR A 213 16.95 3.58 -6.30
CA THR A 213 17.49 2.55 -5.40
C THR A 213 18.80 3.01 -4.74
N MET A 214 19.68 3.67 -5.48
CA MET A 214 20.91 4.27 -4.92
C MET A 214 20.59 5.40 -3.93
N ASP A 215 19.55 6.18 -4.20
CA ASP A 215 19.10 7.31 -3.38
C ASP A 215 18.03 6.96 -2.35
N LEU A 216 17.79 5.66 -2.12
CA LEU A 216 16.61 5.17 -1.42
C LEU A 216 16.47 5.76 -0.02
N ARG A 217 17.58 5.86 0.73
CA ARG A 217 17.59 6.44 2.07
C ARG A 217 17.08 7.87 2.10
N ARG A 218 17.51 8.68 1.13
CA ARG A 218 17.13 10.10 1.01
C ARG A 218 15.67 10.24 0.59
N ARG A 219 15.20 9.35 -0.30
CA ARG A 219 13.86 9.43 -0.91
C ARG A 219 12.75 8.78 -0.07
N LEU A 220 13.04 7.68 0.62
CA LEU A 220 12.08 6.88 1.41
C LEU A 220 12.27 7.00 2.93
N GLY A 221 13.39 7.56 3.38
CA GLY A 221 13.69 7.72 4.81
C GLY A 221 14.25 6.44 5.47
N GLY A 222 14.15 6.38 6.80
CA GLY A 222 14.89 5.43 7.65
C GLY A 222 14.22 4.07 7.94
N GLY A 223 13.00 3.83 7.46
CA GLY A 223 12.17 2.71 7.94
C GLY A 223 12.61 1.34 7.40
N PRO A 224 12.87 0.33 8.26
CA PRO A 224 13.28 -1.00 7.80
C PRO A 224 12.21 -1.70 6.94
N ASN A 225 10.93 -1.57 7.31
CA ASN A 225 9.82 -2.14 6.55
C ASN A 225 9.69 -1.53 5.15
N LEU A 226 9.95 -0.23 5.01
CA LEU A 226 9.89 0.48 3.72
C LEU A 226 10.99 -0.04 2.80
N ARG A 227 12.20 -0.20 3.34
CA ARG A 227 13.36 -0.72 2.63
C ARG A 227 13.17 -2.16 2.17
N GLU A 228 12.64 -3.01 3.05
CA GLU A 228 12.33 -4.40 2.72
C GLU A 228 11.23 -4.51 1.66
N THR A 229 10.16 -3.71 1.78
CA THR A 229 9.07 -3.69 0.79
C THR A 229 9.59 -3.22 -0.57
N TRP A 230 10.38 -2.14 -0.62
CA TRP A 230 11.04 -1.69 -1.85
C TRP A 230 11.89 -2.79 -2.48
N THR A 231 12.73 -3.45 -1.67
CA THR A 231 13.59 -4.55 -2.12
C THR A 231 12.77 -5.69 -2.72
N ARG A 232 11.63 -6.04 -2.10
CA ARG A 232 10.72 -7.06 -2.61
C ARG A 232 10.10 -6.68 -3.96
N GLU A 233 9.63 -5.44 -4.12
CA GLU A 233 9.07 -4.95 -5.39
C GLU A 233 10.12 -4.97 -6.52
N VAL A 234 11.35 -4.52 -6.22
CA VAL A 234 12.47 -4.54 -7.18
C VAL A 234 12.84 -5.96 -7.61
N LEU A 235 12.93 -6.88 -6.65
CA LEU A 235 13.30 -8.28 -6.93
C LEU A 235 12.17 -9.05 -7.62
N ALA A 236 10.91 -8.63 -7.48
CA ALA A 236 9.78 -9.21 -8.19
C ALA A 236 9.73 -8.84 -9.68
N LEU A 237 10.55 -7.89 -10.14
CA LEU A 237 10.63 -7.54 -11.55
C LEU A 237 11.25 -8.66 -12.38
N PRO A 238 10.71 -8.96 -13.58
CA PRO A 238 11.21 -10.05 -14.43
C PRO A 238 12.64 -9.80 -14.94
N ASN A 239 13.04 -8.54 -15.11
CA ASN A 239 14.33 -8.14 -15.68
C ASN A 239 15.24 -7.47 -14.63
N CYS A 240 15.33 -8.03 -13.43
CA CYS A 240 16.19 -7.48 -12.38
C CYS A 240 17.69 -7.70 -12.71
N THR A 241 18.41 -6.62 -13.01
CA THR A 241 19.83 -6.69 -13.43
C THR A 241 20.78 -6.87 -12.24
N PRO A 242 21.97 -7.48 -12.44
CA PRO A 242 22.99 -7.58 -11.39
C PRO A 242 23.40 -6.23 -10.79
N GLU A 243 23.45 -5.18 -11.61
CA GLU A 243 23.76 -3.81 -11.19
C GLU A 243 22.71 -3.28 -10.21
N LEU A 244 21.42 -3.50 -10.52
CA LEU A 244 20.31 -3.13 -9.64
C LEU A 244 20.33 -3.94 -8.35
N VAL A 245 20.59 -5.24 -8.42
CA VAL A 245 20.75 -6.10 -7.23
C VAL A 245 21.89 -5.61 -6.33
N ARG A 246 23.02 -5.24 -6.92
CA ARG A 246 24.17 -4.67 -6.19
C ARG A 246 23.86 -3.32 -5.55
N ALA A 247 22.96 -2.54 -6.13
CA ALA A 247 22.53 -1.26 -5.56
C ALA A 247 21.59 -1.41 -4.35
N LEU A 248 20.93 -2.58 -4.18
CA LEU A 248 20.02 -2.81 -3.06
C LEU A 248 20.75 -2.80 -1.71
N PRO A 249 20.06 -2.39 -0.63
CA PRO A 249 20.58 -2.51 0.72
C PRO A 249 20.86 -3.97 1.08
N ALA A 250 22.09 -4.26 1.50
CA ALA A 250 22.65 -5.60 1.63
C ALA A 250 21.80 -6.51 2.52
N TRP A 251 21.45 -6.06 3.73
CA TRP A 251 20.63 -6.84 4.65
C TRP A 251 19.29 -7.21 4.01
N SER A 252 18.55 -6.22 3.48
CA SER A 252 17.25 -6.46 2.87
C SER A 252 17.34 -7.37 1.64
N ALA A 253 18.34 -7.20 0.78
CA ALA A 253 18.53 -8.05 -0.40
C ALA A 253 18.79 -9.52 -0.02
N LEU A 254 19.56 -9.77 1.04
CA LEU A 254 19.90 -11.11 1.51
C LEU A 254 18.76 -11.78 2.29
N THR A 255 17.91 -11.00 2.97
CA THR A 255 16.80 -11.54 3.77
C THR A 255 15.49 -11.67 3.01
N VAL A 256 15.30 -10.94 1.91
CA VAL A 256 14.13 -11.13 1.04
C VAL A 256 14.25 -12.52 0.39
N GLY A 257 13.41 -13.44 0.86
CA GLY A 257 13.39 -14.83 0.41
C GLY A 257 12.92 -14.99 -1.04
N GLY A 258 13.23 -16.15 -1.61
CA GLY A 258 12.75 -16.60 -2.91
C GLY A 258 11.32 -17.13 -2.87
N ALA A 259 10.88 -17.72 -3.99
CA ALA A 259 9.51 -18.21 -4.16
C ALA A 259 9.06 -19.27 -3.14
N ARG A 260 10.02 -19.94 -2.48
CA ARG A 260 9.74 -20.91 -1.41
C ARG A 260 10.25 -20.38 -0.08
N HIS A 261 9.50 -20.66 0.99
CA HIS A 261 9.92 -20.31 2.33
C HIS A 261 11.30 -20.90 2.65
N GLY A 262 12.18 -20.09 3.25
CA GLY A 262 13.54 -20.49 3.59
C GLY A 262 14.52 -20.59 2.41
N THR A 263 14.13 -20.18 1.20
CA THR A 263 15.06 -20.11 0.04
C THR A 263 15.54 -18.70 -0.19
N ALA A 264 16.78 -18.55 -0.67
CA ALA A 264 17.31 -17.26 -1.11
C ALA A 264 16.67 -16.84 -2.44
N HIS A 265 16.56 -15.54 -2.69
CA HIS A 265 16.13 -15.04 -3.99
C HIS A 265 17.15 -15.43 -5.08
N THR A 266 16.69 -16.00 -6.19
CA THR A 266 17.56 -16.62 -7.22
C THR A 266 18.53 -15.63 -7.85
N THR A 267 18.07 -14.42 -8.18
CA THR A 267 18.92 -13.35 -8.76
C THR A 267 19.95 -12.83 -7.76
N VAL A 268 19.59 -12.74 -6.48
CA VAL A 268 20.51 -12.31 -5.43
C VAL A 268 21.58 -13.37 -5.22
N ALA A 269 21.19 -14.64 -5.07
CA ALA A 269 22.11 -15.76 -4.93
C ALA A 269 23.08 -15.84 -6.11
N SER A 270 22.58 -15.71 -7.34
CA SER A 270 23.42 -15.70 -8.56
C SER A 270 24.41 -14.53 -8.56
N THR A 271 23.98 -13.33 -8.15
CA THR A 271 24.86 -12.14 -8.07
C THR A 271 25.96 -12.32 -7.04
N VAL A 272 25.66 -12.90 -5.87
CA VAL A 272 26.63 -13.19 -4.81
C VAL A 272 27.61 -14.27 -5.26
N LEU A 273 27.12 -15.38 -5.84
CA LEU A 273 27.95 -16.47 -6.36
C LEU A 273 28.93 -15.99 -7.43
N ILE A 274 28.49 -15.14 -8.36
CA ILE A 274 29.36 -14.56 -9.39
C ILE A 274 30.41 -13.63 -8.76
N ALA A 275 30.04 -12.85 -7.74
CA ALA A 275 30.94 -11.88 -7.13
C ALA A 275 32.03 -12.52 -6.26
N LEU A 276 31.71 -13.60 -5.54
CA LEU A 276 32.64 -14.28 -4.62
C LEU A 276 33.33 -15.48 -5.26
N SER A 277 32.75 -16.06 -6.33
CA SER A 277 33.28 -17.26 -7.00
C SER A 277 33.53 -18.40 -5.99
N ASN A 278 34.53 -19.24 -6.24
CA ASN A 278 34.99 -20.31 -5.35
C ASN A 278 36.07 -19.84 -4.36
N ASP A 279 36.08 -18.56 -3.96
CA ASP A 279 37.03 -18.01 -2.99
C ASP A 279 36.49 -18.15 -1.56
N ASP A 280 36.94 -19.19 -0.85
CA ASP A 280 36.52 -19.49 0.53
C ASP A 280 36.83 -18.35 1.51
N ASP A 281 37.93 -17.62 1.30
CA ASP A 281 38.28 -16.47 2.14
C ASP A 281 37.32 -15.30 1.90
N ALA A 282 36.90 -15.08 0.65
CA ALA A 282 35.89 -14.07 0.32
C ALA A 282 34.53 -14.42 0.92
N TRP A 283 34.15 -15.70 0.92
CA TRP A 283 32.96 -16.20 1.60
C TRP A 283 33.02 -16.01 3.12
N SER A 284 34.15 -16.35 3.74
CA SER A 284 34.39 -16.17 5.17
C SER A 284 34.29 -14.70 5.57
N ARG A 285 34.93 -13.80 4.81
CA ARG A 285 34.81 -12.34 5.00
C ARG A 285 33.35 -11.89 4.84
N PHE A 286 32.68 -12.28 3.75
CA PHE A 286 31.30 -11.89 3.48
C PHE A 286 30.33 -12.31 4.61
N ALA A 287 30.52 -13.50 5.19
CA ALA A 287 29.72 -13.98 6.32
C ALA A 287 29.85 -13.09 7.58
N THR A 288 30.96 -12.36 7.72
CA THR A 288 31.19 -11.40 8.82
C THR A 288 30.74 -9.97 8.49
N SER A 289 29.94 -9.79 7.44
CA SER A 289 29.46 -8.48 6.99
C SER A 289 28.79 -7.65 8.10
N PRO A 290 29.06 -6.34 8.19
CA PRO A 290 28.43 -5.46 9.18
C PRO A 290 27.02 -5.00 8.78
N ALA A 291 26.51 -5.45 7.62
CA ALA A 291 25.16 -5.13 7.17
C ALA A 291 24.13 -5.65 8.18
N SER A 292 23.21 -4.78 8.60
CA SER A 292 22.25 -5.10 9.66
C SER A 292 20.84 -4.63 9.31
N TYR A 293 19.86 -5.08 10.09
CA TYR A 293 18.47 -4.69 9.91
C TYR A 293 18.21 -3.20 10.20
N SER A 294 18.97 -2.56 11.08
CA SER A 294 18.68 -1.21 11.59
C SER A 294 19.93 -0.37 11.82
N GLY A 295 19.77 0.95 11.88
CA GLY A 295 20.88 1.88 12.10
C GLY A 295 21.67 2.20 10.82
N PRO A 296 22.85 2.82 10.94
CA PRO A 296 23.61 3.29 9.78
C PRO A 296 24.02 2.18 8.81
N THR A 297 24.39 1.00 9.31
CA THR A 297 24.83 -0.13 8.46
C THR A 297 23.69 -0.82 7.71
N ALA A 298 22.43 -0.50 8.03
CA ALA A 298 21.27 -0.99 7.28
C ALA A 298 21.15 -0.41 5.86
N TRP A 299 22.01 0.56 5.53
CA TRP A 299 22.08 1.25 4.24
C TRP A 299 23.33 0.91 3.44
N LEU A 300 24.15 -0.04 3.92
CA LEU A 300 25.25 -0.57 3.12
C LEU A 300 24.67 -1.27 1.89
N ARG A 301 25.21 -0.96 0.72
CA ARG A 301 24.78 -1.57 -0.55
C ARG A 301 25.42 -2.93 -0.71
N LEU A 302 24.70 -3.88 -1.29
CA LEU A 302 25.17 -5.25 -1.49
C LEU A 302 26.48 -5.28 -2.31
N GLY A 303 26.56 -4.46 -3.37
CA GLY A 303 27.76 -4.37 -4.21
C GLY A 303 29.01 -3.91 -3.46
N ASP A 304 28.88 -2.90 -2.60
CA ASP A 304 30.01 -2.38 -1.81
C ASP A 304 30.51 -3.44 -0.80
N VAL A 305 29.58 -4.17 -0.18
CA VAL A 305 29.91 -5.28 0.74
C VAL A 305 30.57 -6.44 -0.01
N LEU A 306 30.04 -6.84 -1.16
CA LEU A 306 30.61 -7.90 -1.99
C LEU A 306 32.01 -7.54 -2.49
N GLN A 307 32.23 -6.29 -2.90
CA GLN A 307 33.54 -5.83 -3.34
C GLN A 307 34.55 -5.87 -2.20
N ALA A 308 34.20 -5.35 -1.01
CA ALA A 308 35.09 -5.38 0.15
C ALA A 308 35.42 -6.83 0.55
N ALA A 309 34.42 -7.71 0.54
CA ALA A 309 34.61 -9.14 0.82
C ALA A 309 35.49 -9.83 -0.21
N ALA A 310 35.32 -9.57 -1.51
CA ALA A 310 36.16 -10.17 -2.56
C ALA A 310 37.61 -9.68 -2.47
N LYS A 311 37.82 -8.38 -2.30
CA LYS A 311 39.17 -7.76 -2.35
C LYS A 311 39.93 -7.77 -1.03
N GLY A 312 39.24 -7.94 0.09
CA GLY A 312 39.86 -7.95 1.43
C GLY A 312 40.11 -6.55 1.95
N GLU A 313 39.29 -5.62 1.49
CA GLU A 313 39.31 -4.22 1.88
C GLU A 313 38.53 -4.03 3.19
N GLU A 314 38.75 -2.90 3.86
CA GLU A 314 37.92 -2.51 4.98
C GLU A 314 36.44 -2.39 4.57
N TRP A 315 35.53 -2.67 5.52
CA TRP A 315 34.11 -2.56 5.25
C TRP A 315 33.71 -1.14 4.84
N PRO A 316 32.79 -0.99 3.87
CA PRO A 316 32.33 0.32 3.44
C PRO A 316 31.71 1.08 4.61
N LYS A 317 32.01 2.37 4.70
CA LYS A 317 31.41 3.25 5.71
C LYS A 317 29.93 3.45 5.39
N PRO A 318 29.03 3.41 6.38
CA PRO A 318 27.63 3.68 6.15
C PRO A 318 27.44 5.13 5.66
N PRO A 319 26.45 5.38 4.79
CA PRO A 319 26.19 6.73 4.32
C PRO A 319 25.87 7.68 5.48
N ASN A 320 26.33 8.92 5.39
CA ASN A 320 26.14 9.92 6.45
C ASN A 320 24.65 10.13 6.75
N THR A 321 24.30 10.31 8.03
CA THR A 321 23.00 10.78 8.49
C THR A 321 22.84 12.25 8.12
N ARG A 322 22.26 12.54 6.95
CA ARG A 322 21.59 13.81 6.68
C ARG A 322 20.13 13.54 6.36
#